data_AF-A0A1X4JLR9-F1
#
_entry.id   AF-A0A1X4JLR9-F1
#
_cell.length_a   1.000
_cell.length_b   1.000
_cell.length_c   1.000
_cell.angle_alpha   90.00
_cell.angle_beta   90.00
_cell.angle_gamma   90.00
#
_symmetry.space_group_name_H-M   'P 1'
#
loop_
_entity.id
_entity.type
_entity.pdbx_description
1 polymer ?
#
loop_
_entity_poly.entity_id
_entity_poly.type
_entity_poly.pdbx_seq_one_letter_code
_entity_poly.pdbx_strand_id
1 'polypeptide(L)'
;MKTRTITMKIMTFTGSKGGVGKTTILFNYAAWLAQNNYTVLLIDGDFQANLSSTFKTITNENTLLDVFRGGTPEIRHVADHIDLLPASPNLDQVEGLIQNKMYREYVLMEWMRKNADTIKSYDFIMIDTHPEFGLLTKNMIAVSDSVIVPLEPSEYGFQQLKTQFELRMAEYREDSIDPRTGESDIDAHVYFVGNKIQHNTSESRIFREALSEMDNVIGLINFREVMKKALSLKQAVVDMSDEKLRNYKGYKEHLDTQFSNMTDRILHD
;
A
#
# COMPACT_ATOMS: atom_id res chain seq x y z
N MET A 1 17.41 26.02 2.25
CA MET A 1 16.55 24.83 2.18
C MET A 1 15.17 25.23 2.66
N LYS A 2 14.13 25.10 1.83
CA LYS A 2 12.75 25.26 2.30
C LYS A 2 12.47 24.07 3.24
N THR A 3 12.20 24.34 4.50
CA THR A 3 11.68 23.35 5.45
C THR A 3 10.36 22.84 4.86
N ARG A 4 10.33 21.60 4.38
CA ARG A 4 9.08 20.96 3.94
C ARG A 4 8.28 20.67 5.21
N THR A 5 7.17 21.37 5.40
CA THR A 5 6.20 21.08 6.47
C THR A 5 5.15 20.15 5.88
N ILE A 6 5.52 18.90 5.64
CA ILE A 6 4.57 17.86 5.25
C ILE A 6 4.21 17.09 6.52
N THR A 7 2.91 16.96 6.78
CA THR A 7 2.42 16.03 7.79
C THR A 7 2.60 14.62 7.23
N MET A 8 3.24 13.74 8.00
CA MET A 8 3.39 12.32 7.67
C MET A 8 2.06 11.72 7.19
N LYS A 9 2.07 10.95 6.11
CA LYS A 9 0.90 10.21 5.61
C LYS A 9 1.17 8.70 5.61
N ILE A 10 0.24 7.93 6.16
CA ILE A 10 0.25 6.47 6.23
C ILE A 10 -0.77 5.92 5.24
N MET A 11 -0.32 5.06 4.33
CA MET A 11 -1.18 4.48 3.29
C MET A 11 -1.03 2.96 3.19
N THR A 12 -2.16 2.27 3.24
CA THR A 12 -2.22 0.81 3.10
C THR A 12 -2.70 0.42 1.71
N PHE A 13 -1.91 -0.41 1.03
CA PHE A 13 -2.24 -1.00 -0.27
C PHE A 13 -2.84 -2.39 -0.07
N THR A 14 -4.16 -2.49 -0.26
CA THR A 14 -4.91 -3.72 -0.04
C THR A 14 -5.82 -4.05 -1.23
N GLY A 15 -6.49 -5.20 -1.20
CA GLY A 15 -7.42 -5.57 -2.26
C GLY A 15 -7.95 -6.98 -2.13
N SER A 16 -9.16 -7.19 -2.62
CA SER A 16 -9.98 -8.39 -2.41
C SER A 16 -9.51 -9.64 -3.16
N LYS A 17 -8.39 -9.58 -3.90
CA LYS A 17 -7.82 -10.69 -4.68
C LYS A 17 -6.30 -10.58 -4.80
N GLY A 18 -5.63 -11.73 -4.80
CA GLY A 18 -4.20 -11.83 -5.14
C GLY A 18 -3.91 -11.37 -6.58
N GLY A 19 -2.75 -10.73 -6.76
CA GLY A 19 -2.25 -10.39 -8.10
C GLY A 19 -2.85 -9.13 -8.75
N VAL A 20 -3.67 -8.33 -8.05
CA VAL A 20 -4.21 -7.04 -8.57
C VAL A 20 -3.14 -5.94 -8.73
N GLY A 21 -1.90 -6.19 -8.30
CA GLY A 21 -0.75 -5.31 -8.52
C GLY A 21 -0.37 -4.41 -7.34
N LYS A 22 -0.83 -4.71 -6.12
CA LYS A 22 -0.57 -3.95 -4.88
C LYS A 22 0.91 -3.66 -4.66
N THR A 23 1.69 -4.72 -4.43
CA THR A 23 3.15 -4.66 -4.26
C THR A 23 3.85 -3.96 -5.41
N THR A 24 3.38 -4.17 -6.65
CA THR A 24 3.98 -3.57 -7.84
C THR A 24 3.76 -2.05 -7.89
N ILE A 25 2.54 -1.57 -7.61
CA ILE A 25 2.24 -0.14 -7.56
C ILE A 25 3.00 0.48 -6.38
N LEU A 26 2.89 -0.09 -5.18
CA LEU A 26 3.56 0.39 -3.97
C LEU A 26 5.07 0.51 -4.18
N PHE A 27 5.74 -0.52 -4.70
CA PHE A 27 7.19 -0.49 -4.94
C PHE A 27 7.61 0.62 -5.91
N ASN A 28 6.90 0.79 -7.02
CA ASN A 28 7.22 1.84 -8.00
C ASN A 28 6.90 3.24 -7.47
N TYR A 29 5.81 3.37 -6.72
CA TYR A 29 5.39 4.64 -6.15
C TYR A 29 6.33 5.09 -5.02
N ALA A 30 6.78 4.16 -4.16
CA ALA A 30 7.80 4.42 -3.14
C ALA A 30 9.12 4.91 -3.76
N ALA A 31 9.58 4.25 -4.83
CA ALA A 31 10.77 4.69 -5.56
C ALA A 31 10.59 6.08 -6.17
N TRP A 32 9.41 6.38 -6.73
CA TRP A 32 9.10 7.70 -7.26
C TRP A 32 9.08 8.78 -6.17
N LEU A 33 8.49 8.50 -5.00
CA LEU A 33 8.50 9.40 -3.84
C LEU A 33 9.94 9.68 -3.37
N ALA A 34 10.77 8.65 -3.27
CA ALA A 34 12.18 8.78 -2.92
C ALA A 34 12.97 9.65 -3.92
N GLN A 35 12.75 9.46 -5.23
CA GLN A 35 13.34 10.33 -6.27
C GLN A 35 12.91 11.80 -6.14
N ASN A 36 11.74 12.05 -5.53
CA ASN A 36 11.21 13.38 -5.23
C ASN A 36 11.63 13.91 -3.84
N ASN A 37 12.66 13.29 -3.23
CA ASN A 37 13.25 13.61 -1.93
C ASN A 37 12.28 13.47 -0.75
N TYR A 38 11.33 12.53 -0.82
CA TYR A 38 10.52 12.14 0.34
C TYR A 38 11.15 10.97 1.06
N THR A 39 11.13 10.97 2.40
CA THR A 39 11.52 9.81 3.21
C THR A 39 10.36 8.83 3.31
N VAL A 40 10.61 7.56 2.99
CA VAL A 40 9.58 6.52 2.91
C VAL A 40 9.91 5.34 3.81
N LEU A 41 8.99 4.98 4.69
CA LEU A 41 9.01 3.70 5.40
C LEU A 41 8.04 2.73 4.72
N LEU A 42 8.56 1.59 4.29
CA LEU A 42 7.76 0.48 3.82
C LEU A 42 7.47 -0.49 4.96
N ILE A 43 6.26 -1.04 5.01
CA ILE A 43 5.90 -2.14 5.91
C ILE A 43 5.36 -3.28 5.04
N ASP A 44 6.03 -4.43 5.08
CA ASP A 44 5.59 -5.62 4.33
C ASP A 44 4.72 -6.50 5.23
N GLY A 45 3.40 -6.35 5.07
CA GLY A 45 2.35 -7.09 5.75
C GLY A 45 1.81 -8.28 4.97
N ASP A 46 2.57 -8.81 4.00
CA ASP A 46 2.22 -10.03 3.26
C ASP A 46 3.19 -11.17 3.61
N PHE A 47 2.70 -12.31 4.09
CA PHE A 47 3.54 -13.47 4.40
C PHE A 47 4.21 -14.07 3.15
N GLN A 48 3.75 -13.73 1.93
CA GLN A 48 4.47 -14.04 0.70
C GLN A 48 5.78 -13.26 0.56
N ALA A 49 5.96 -12.19 1.35
CA ALA A 49 7.17 -11.39 1.47
C ALA A 49 7.73 -10.89 0.13
N ASN A 50 6.85 -10.60 -0.85
CA ASN A 50 7.26 -10.19 -2.20
C ASN A 50 8.01 -8.85 -2.17
N LEU A 51 7.58 -7.91 -1.32
CA LEU A 51 8.23 -6.62 -1.15
C LEU A 51 9.61 -6.81 -0.51
N SER A 52 9.68 -7.54 0.60
CA SER A 52 10.94 -7.88 1.28
C SER A 52 11.91 -8.64 0.38
N SER A 53 11.42 -9.57 -0.43
CA SER A 53 12.20 -10.29 -1.44
C SER A 53 12.83 -9.35 -2.47
N THR A 54 12.07 -8.34 -2.90
CA THR A 54 12.52 -7.34 -3.87
C THR A 54 13.73 -6.58 -3.33
N PHE A 55 13.72 -6.21 -2.05
CA PHE A 55 14.84 -5.56 -1.37
C PHE A 55 15.89 -6.52 -0.78
N LYS A 56 15.76 -7.83 -0.99
CA LYS A 56 16.66 -8.87 -0.45
C LYS A 56 16.73 -8.90 1.09
N THR A 57 15.61 -8.62 1.76
CA THR A 57 15.50 -8.54 3.23
C THR A 57 14.66 -9.64 3.87
N ILE A 58 14.38 -10.74 3.15
CA ILE A 58 13.67 -11.89 3.72
C ILE A 58 14.46 -12.42 4.93
N THR A 59 13.81 -12.45 6.08
CA THR A 59 14.35 -13.01 7.32
C THR A 59 13.20 -13.45 8.24
N ASN A 60 13.52 -14.22 9.29
CA ASN A 60 12.60 -14.55 10.37
C ASN A 60 12.85 -13.72 11.64
N GLU A 61 13.91 -12.92 11.66
CA GLU A 61 14.37 -12.19 12.84
C GLU A 61 14.07 -10.70 12.72
N ASN A 62 13.55 -10.11 13.80
CA ASN A 62 13.26 -8.69 13.92
C ASN A 62 12.43 -8.16 12.74
N THR A 63 11.32 -8.83 12.47
CA THR A 63 10.38 -8.54 11.37
C THR A 63 9.10 -7.92 11.89
N LEU A 64 8.16 -7.58 11.00
CA LEU A 64 6.81 -7.19 11.38
C LEU A 64 6.12 -8.19 12.32
N LEU A 65 6.43 -9.49 12.22
CA LEU A 65 5.86 -10.51 13.12
C LEU A 65 6.23 -10.25 14.60
N ASP A 66 7.42 -9.69 14.86
CA ASP A 66 7.88 -9.39 16.21
C ASP A 66 7.06 -8.26 16.86
N VAL A 67 6.48 -7.35 16.08
CA VAL A 67 5.47 -6.38 16.58
C VAL A 67 4.31 -7.13 17.24
N PHE A 68 3.75 -8.12 16.56
CA PHE A 68 2.58 -8.87 17.03
C PHE A 68 2.88 -9.83 18.18
N ARG A 69 4.13 -10.30 18.26
CA ARG A 69 4.65 -11.11 19.38
C ARG A 69 5.00 -10.27 20.62
N GLY A 70 5.07 -8.95 20.50
CA GLY A 70 5.55 -8.06 21.58
C GLY A 70 7.07 -8.07 21.74
N GLY A 71 7.79 -8.50 20.71
CA GLY A 71 9.25 -8.43 20.61
C GLY A 71 9.72 -7.11 20.01
N THR A 72 10.95 -7.11 19.52
CA THR A 72 11.59 -5.92 18.93
C THR A 72 11.80 -6.13 17.44
N PRO A 73 11.02 -5.46 16.57
CA PRO A 73 11.28 -5.46 15.14
C PRO A 73 12.49 -4.57 14.79
N GLU A 74 13.01 -4.73 13.57
CA GLU A 74 14.07 -3.88 13.01
C GLU A 74 13.58 -3.23 11.71
N ILE A 75 13.64 -1.90 11.66
CA ILE A 75 13.48 -1.14 10.41
C ILE A 75 14.83 -1.11 9.72
N ARG A 76 14.88 -1.55 8.46
CA ARG A 76 16.11 -1.75 7.70
C ARG A 76 16.22 -0.73 6.57
N HIS A 77 17.39 -0.12 6.43
CA HIS A 77 17.70 0.70 5.28
C HIS A 77 17.88 -0.14 4.02
N VAL A 78 17.13 0.16 2.96
CA VAL A 78 17.10 -0.69 1.74
C VAL A 78 17.42 0.05 0.45
N ALA A 79 17.22 1.37 0.41
CA ALA A 79 17.65 2.25 -0.67
C ALA A 79 17.69 3.71 -0.19
N ASP A 80 18.28 4.60 -0.97
CA ASP A 80 18.27 6.03 -0.66
C ASP A 80 16.83 6.52 -0.41
N HIS A 81 16.60 7.15 0.74
CA HIS A 81 15.30 7.61 1.22
C HIS A 81 14.23 6.52 1.47
N ILE A 82 14.58 5.23 1.42
CA ILE A 82 13.65 4.13 1.63
C ILE A 82 14.17 3.18 2.72
N ASP A 83 13.38 3.06 3.77
CA ASP A 83 13.54 2.03 4.80
C ASP A 83 12.39 1.03 4.73
N LEU A 84 12.59 -0.15 5.31
CA LEU A 84 11.62 -1.26 5.26
C LEU A 84 11.57 -2.00 6.60
N LEU A 85 10.37 -2.15 7.14
CA LEU A 85 10.04 -3.17 8.13
C LEU A 85 9.56 -4.43 7.38
N PRO A 86 10.39 -5.49 7.27
CA PRO A 86 10.08 -6.59 6.39
C PRO A 86 9.11 -7.60 7.01
N ALA A 87 8.48 -8.36 6.13
CA ALA A 87 7.64 -9.48 6.47
C ALA A 87 8.47 -10.65 7.00
N SER A 88 7.88 -11.45 7.87
CA SER A 88 8.33 -12.83 8.10
C SER A 88 7.55 -13.76 7.18
N PRO A 89 8.17 -14.83 6.65
CA PRO A 89 7.45 -15.95 6.05
C PRO A 89 6.39 -16.60 6.97
N ASN A 90 6.49 -16.37 8.29
CA ASN A 90 5.58 -16.89 9.32
C ASN A 90 4.52 -15.85 9.76
N LEU A 91 4.31 -14.79 8.98
CA LEU A 91 3.40 -13.69 9.35
C LEU A 91 1.91 -14.14 9.33
N ASP A 92 1.59 -15.25 8.67
CA ASP A 92 0.29 -15.92 8.73
C ASP A 92 -0.12 -16.35 10.15
N GLN A 93 0.86 -16.55 11.05
CA GLN A 93 0.60 -16.87 12.45
C GLN A 93 -0.07 -15.73 13.22
N VAL A 94 -0.01 -14.48 12.73
CA VAL A 94 -0.53 -13.30 13.44
C VAL A 94 -2.01 -13.46 13.80
N GLU A 95 -2.83 -13.98 12.90
CA GLU A 95 -4.26 -14.20 13.13
C GLU A 95 -4.49 -15.01 14.42
N GLY A 96 -3.80 -16.15 14.57
CA GLY A 96 -3.91 -17.00 15.74
C GLY A 96 -3.26 -16.42 17.00
N LEU A 97 -2.20 -15.62 16.86
CA LEU A 97 -1.47 -15.00 17.97
C LEU A 97 -2.26 -13.92 18.69
N ILE A 98 -3.07 -13.15 17.95
CA ILE A 98 -3.78 -11.98 18.49
C ILE A 98 -5.29 -12.15 18.58
N GLN A 99 -5.88 -13.23 18.05
CA GLN A 99 -7.35 -13.45 18.05
C GLN A 99 -8.04 -13.24 19.41
N ASN A 100 -7.38 -13.58 20.52
CA ASN A 100 -7.94 -13.47 21.88
C ASN A 100 -7.42 -12.26 22.65
N LYS A 101 -6.61 -11.39 22.04
CA LYS A 101 -6.12 -10.18 22.69
C LYS A 101 -7.25 -9.14 22.74
N MET A 102 -7.29 -8.38 23.82
CA MET A 102 -8.06 -7.14 23.86
C MET A 102 -7.40 -6.12 22.93
N TYR A 103 -8.19 -5.33 22.20
CA TYR A 103 -7.68 -4.36 21.21
C TYR A 103 -6.79 -5.00 20.13
N ARG A 104 -7.12 -6.24 19.72
CA ARG A 104 -6.34 -7.03 18.76
C ARG A 104 -6.20 -6.36 17.39
N GLU A 105 -7.10 -5.45 17.03
CA GLU A 105 -7.08 -4.66 15.81
C GLU A 105 -6.07 -3.48 15.87
N TYR A 106 -5.51 -3.18 17.04
CA TYR A 106 -4.72 -1.98 17.30
C TYR A 106 -3.27 -2.25 17.76
N VAL A 107 -2.78 -3.48 17.57
CA VAL A 107 -1.43 -3.89 18.00
C VAL A 107 -0.34 -3.10 17.26
N LEU A 108 -0.50 -2.91 15.94
CA LEU A 108 0.44 -2.09 15.17
C LEU A 108 0.40 -0.61 15.59
N MET A 109 -0.80 -0.08 15.86
CA MET A 109 -0.98 1.28 16.37
C MET A 109 -0.24 1.49 17.69
N GLU A 110 -0.35 0.53 18.62
CA GLU A 110 0.36 0.60 19.89
C GLU A 110 1.88 0.62 19.70
N TRP A 111 2.40 -0.21 18.80
CA TRP A 111 3.83 -0.21 18.46
C TRP A 111 4.28 1.11 17.82
N MET A 112 3.55 1.64 16.85
CA MET A 112 3.87 2.93 16.22
C MET A 112 3.85 4.06 17.25
N ARG A 113 2.86 4.07 18.15
CA ARG A 113 2.77 5.06 19.25
C ARG A 113 3.98 4.99 20.18
N LYS A 114 4.46 3.79 20.53
CA LYS A 114 5.66 3.61 21.38
C LYS A 114 6.95 4.02 20.68
N ASN A 115 6.96 4.05 19.34
CA ASN A 115 8.11 4.40 18.50
C ASN A 115 7.89 5.71 17.74
N ALA A 116 7.07 6.62 18.28
CA ALA A 116 6.57 7.79 17.57
C ALA A 116 7.68 8.68 16.98
N ASP A 117 8.82 8.83 17.67
CA ASP A 117 9.93 9.65 17.19
C ASP A 117 10.53 9.10 15.88
N THR A 118 10.72 7.78 15.80
CA THR A 118 11.18 7.11 14.58
C THR A 118 10.11 7.18 13.49
N ILE A 119 8.85 6.88 13.84
CA ILE A 119 7.74 6.85 12.88
C ILE A 119 7.49 8.22 12.26
N LYS A 120 7.53 9.30 13.05
CA LYS A 120 7.32 10.68 12.58
C LYS A 120 8.50 11.26 11.78
N SER A 121 9.60 10.51 11.61
CA SER A 121 10.73 10.95 10.78
C SER A 121 10.52 10.69 9.27
N TYR A 122 9.47 9.94 8.92
CA TYR A 122 9.12 9.64 7.53
C TYR A 122 8.04 10.60 7.02
N ASP A 123 8.18 11.06 5.77
CA ASP A 123 7.11 11.79 5.08
C ASP A 123 5.95 10.85 4.72
N PHE A 124 6.27 9.62 4.32
CA PHE A 124 5.30 8.59 3.94
C PHE A 124 5.58 7.25 4.59
N ILE A 125 4.52 6.58 5.06
CA ILE A 125 4.56 5.16 5.46
C ILE A 125 3.64 4.39 4.51
N MET A 126 4.18 3.42 3.79
CA MET A 126 3.43 2.62 2.81
C MET A 126 3.41 1.16 3.23
N ILE A 127 2.21 0.61 3.35
CA ILE A 127 1.99 -0.75 3.86
C ILE A 127 1.48 -1.65 2.75
N ASP A 128 2.19 -2.74 2.43
CA ASP A 128 1.71 -3.79 1.53
C ASP A 128 0.98 -4.86 2.35
N THR A 129 -0.18 -5.32 1.91
CA THR A 129 -0.94 -6.34 2.66
C THR A 129 -1.11 -7.65 1.91
N HIS A 130 -1.32 -8.71 2.68
CA HIS A 130 -1.95 -9.90 2.14
C HIS A 130 -3.37 -9.56 1.59
N PRO A 131 -3.89 -10.27 0.55
CA PRO A 131 -5.22 -10.00 -0.02
C PRO A 131 -6.43 -10.26 0.90
N GLU A 132 -6.22 -10.90 2.04
CA GLU A 132 -7.29 -11.22 2.97
C GLU A 132 -7.63 -10.05 3.89
N PHE A 133 -8.92 -9.84 4.18
CA PHE A 133 -9.39 -8.83 5.13
C PHE A 133 -9.41 -9.41 6.57
N GLY A 134 -8.27 -9.95 7.02
CA GLY A 134 -8.06 -10.54 8.35
C GLY A 134 -7.62 -9.54 9.41
N LEU A 135 -7.32 -10.01 10.63
CA LEU A 135 -6.81 -9.17 11.72
C LEU A 135 -5.49 -8.48 11.35
N LEU A 136 -4.62 -9.14 10.59
CA LEU A 136 -3.37 -8.53 10.13
C LEU A 136 -3.67 -7.30 9.26
N THR A 137 -4.53 -7.43 8.25
CA THR A 137 -4.92 -6.32 7.36
C THR A 137 -5.69 -5.23 8.11
N LYS A 138 -6.58 -5.60 9.05
CA LYS A 138 -7.27 -4.64 9.92
C LYS A 138 -6.29 -3.78 10.74
N ASN A 139 -5.23 -4.38 11.29
CA ASN A 139 -4.16 -3.64 11.98
C ASN A 139 -3.43 -2.64 11.07
N MET A 140 -3.23 -2.97 9.79
CA MET A 140 -2.62 -2.05 8.82
C MET A 140 -3.56 -0.88 8.51
N ILE A 141 -4.86 -1.17 8.33
CA ILE A 141 -5.88 -0.16 8.06
C ILE A 141 -6.06 0.78 9.25
N ALA A 142 -6.04 0.26 10.49
CA ALA A 142 -6.23 1.04 11.71
C ALA A 142 -5.19 2.15 11.95
N VAL A 143 -4.03 2.07 11.30
CA VAL A 143 -2.98 3.10 11.39
C VAL A 143 -2.93 4.01 10.17
N SER A 144 -3.80 3.80 9.17
CA SER A 144 -3.67 4.45 7.86
C SER A 144 -4.55 5.70 7.75
N ASP A 145 -4.01 6.78 7.18
CA ASP A 145 -4.80 7.90 6.68
C ASP A 145 -5.56 7.54 5.41
N SER A 146 -5.02 6.60 4.62
CA SER A 146 -5.58 6.20 3.33
C SER A 146 -5.43 4.70 3.07
N VAL A 147 -6.45 4.11 2.45
CA VAL A 147 -6.45 2.75 1.94
C VAL A 147 -6.57 2.79 0.43
N ILE A 148 -5.56 2.29 -0.28
CA ILE A 148 -5.46 2.31 -1.73
C ILE A 148 -5.75 0.91 -2.26
N VAL A 149 -6.81 0.80 -3.09
CA VAL A 149 -7.30 -0.47 -3.61
C VAL A 149 -7.16 -0.51 -5.14
N PRO A 150 -6.25 -1.33 -5.69
CA PRO A 150 -6.14 -1.51 -7.14
C PRO A 150 -7.37 -2.25 -7.71
N LEU A 151 -7.96 -1.69 -8.76
CA LEU A 151 -9.01 -2.31 -9.56
C LEU A 151 -8.45 -2.71 -10.92
N GLU A 152 -8.89 -3.84 -11.48
CA GLU A 152 -8.48 -4.28 -12.82
C GLU A 152 -9.70 -4.48 -13.74
N PRO A 153 -9.56 -4.28 -15.06
CA PRO A 153 -10.59 -4.69 -16.01
C PRO A 153 -10.91 -6.18 -15.81
N SER A 154 -12.17 -6.51 -15.59
CA SER A 154 -12.64 -7.89 -15.57
C SER A 154 -14.04 -7.99 -16.12
N GLU A 155 -14.29 -9.05 -16.88
CA GLU A 155 -15.59 -9.39 -17.47
C GLU A 155 -16.69 -9.59 -16.40
N TYR A 156 -16.29 -9.91 -15.16
CA TYR A 156 -17.18 -10.30 -14.04
C TYR A 156 -17.36 -9.24 -12.94
N GLY A 157 -16.96 -7.99 -13.13
CA GLY A 157 -17.37 -6.90 -12.24
C GLY A 157 -16.33 -6.50 -11.18
N PHE A 158 -15.37 -5.69 -11.60
CA PHE A 158 -14.58 -4.86 -10.68
C PHE A 158 -15.48 -4.05 -9.72
N GLN A 159 -16.70 -3.69 -10.15
CA GLN A 159 -17.72 -3.08 -9.30
C GLN A 159 -18.08 -3.94 -8.11
N GLN A 160 -18.22 -5.26 -8.28
CA GLN A 160 -18.50 -6.17 -7.18
C GLN A 160 -17.33 -6.21 -6.20
N LEU A 161 -16.08 -6.27 -6.68
CA LEU A 161 -14.90 -6.23 -5.81
C LEU A 161 -14.81 -4.91 -5.02
N LYS A 162 -15.13 -3.79 -5.68
CA LYS A 162 -15.25 -2.46 -5.06
C LYS A 162 -16.31 -2.47 -3.96
N THR A 163 -17.54 -2.85 -4.28
CA THR A 163 -18.65 -2.88 -3.32
C THR A 163 -18.37 -3.81 -2.14
N GLN A 164 -17.81 -5.00 -2.40
CA GLN A 164 -17.44 -5.93 -1.33
C GLN A 164 -16.37 -5.34 -0.39
N PHE A 165 -15.40 -4.61 -0.94
CA PHE A 165 -14.39 -3.94 -0.12
C PHE A 165 -14.99 -2.80 0.71
N GLU A 166 -15.85 -1.97 0.11
CA GLU A 166 -16.53 -0.87 0.79
C GLU A 166 -17.43 -1.37 1.93
N LEU A 167 -18.16 -2.47 1.72
CA LEU A 167 -18.97 -3.11 2.76
C LEU A 167 -18.10 -3.58 3.94
N ARG A 168 -16.99 -4.28 3.68
CA ARG A 168 -16.06 -4.72 4.74
C ARG A 168 -15.44 -3.54 5.51
N MET A 169 -15.12 -2.45 4.81
CA MET A 169 -14.66 -1.22 5.46
C MET A 169 -15.75 -0.58 6.33
N ALA A 170 -17.00 -0.57 5.88
CA ALA A 170 -18.13 -0.07 6.67
C ALA A 170 -18.37 -0.91 7.92
N GLU A 171 -18.39 -2.25 7.79
CA GLU A 171 -18.48 -3.19 8.91
C GLU A 171 -17.34 -2.96 9.91
N TYR A 172 -16.10 -2.83 9.41
CA TYR A 172 -14.95 -2.61 10.29
C TYR A 172 -15.03 -1.27 11.06
N ARG A 173 -15.54 -0.21 10.41
CA ARG A 173 -15.77 1.08 11.08
C ARG A 173 -16.83 0.96 12.16
N GLU A 174 -17.93 0.26 11.89
CA GLU A 174 -19.04 0.05 12.83
C GLU A 174 -18.57 -0.77 14.05
N ASP A 175 -17.76 -1.80 13.83
CA ASP A 175 -17.17 -2.63 14.88
C ASP A 175 -16.15 -1.87 15.77
N SER A 176 -15.66 -0.71 15.29
CA SER A 176 -14.55 0.03 15.90
C SER A 176 -14.98 1.41 16.43
N ILE A 177 -16.24 1.56 16.83
CA ILE A 177 -16.77 2.80 17.42
C ILE A 177 -16.29 2.94 18.87
N ASP A 178 -15.64 4.07 19.22
CA ASP A 178 -15.37 4.39 20.62
C ASP A 178 -16.70 4.73 21.32
N PRO A 179 -17.12 3.96 22.34
CA PRO A 179 -18.39 4.19 23.04
C PRO A 179 -18.47 5.52 23.79
N ARG A 180 -17.34 6.23 23.96
CA ARG A 180 -17.30 7.55 24.63
C ARG A 180 -17.57 8.70 23.66
N THR A 181 -17.10 8.59 22.42
CA THR A 181 -17.25 9.65 21.41
C THR A 181 -18.39 9.36 20.44
N GLY A 182 -18.71 8.08 20.20
CA GLY A 182 -19.62 7.64 19.16
C GLY A 182 -19.00 7.69 17.75
N GLU A 183 -17.69 7.96 17.65
CA GLU A 183 -16.95 8.01 16.40
C GLU A 183 -16.14 6.72 16.19
N SER A 184 -15.94 6.34 14.93
CA SER A 184 -15.09 5.20 14.60
C SER A 184 -13.63 5.57 14.75
N ASP A 185 -12.83 4.68 15.35
CA ASP A 185 -11.36 4.80 15.36
C ASP A 185 -10.72 4.53 13.98
N ILE A 186 -11.53 4.14 12.99
CA ILE A 186 -11.08 3.83 11.63
C ILE A 186 -11.49 4.96 10.68
N ASP A 187 -10.61 5.95 10.55
CA ASP A 187 -10.81 7.18 9.77
C ASP A 187 -10.23 7.12 8.34
N ALA A 188 -9.48 6.07 8.02
CA ALA A 188 -8.78 5.91 6.75
C ALA A 188 -9.69 6.15 5.52
N HIS A 189 -9.27 7.03 4.61
CA HIS A 189 -10.00 7.30 3.35
C HIS A 189 -9.77 6.19 2.32
N VAL A 190 -10.84 5.69 1.70
CA VAL A 190 -10.73 4.60 0.71
C VAL A 190 -10.61 5.19 -0.70
N TYR A 191 -9.47 4.95 -1.34
CA TYR A 191 -9.20 5.31 -2.71
C TYR A 191 -9.05 4.09 -3.61
N PHE A 192 -9.41 4.27 -4.88
CA PHE A 192 -9.23 3.27 -5.92
C PHE A 192 -8.19 3.72 -6.94
N VAL A 193 -7.44 2.75 -7.45
CA VAL A 193 -6.48 2.97 -8.55
C VAL A 193 -6.81 1.99 -9.66
N GLY A 194 -7.15 2.51 -10.84
CA GLY A 194 -7.32 1.67 -12.03
C GLY A 194 -5.97 1.10 -12.45
N ASN A 195 -5.84 -0.22 -12.51
CA ASN A 195 -4.61 -0.91 -12.86
C ASN A 195 -4.82 -1.88 -14.02
N LYS A 196 -3.72 -2.33 -14.63
CA LYS A 196 -3.69 -3.30 -15.74
C LYS A 196 -4.59 -2.92 -16.92
N ILE A 197 -4.76 -1.64 -17.15
CA ILE A 197 -5.59 -1.16 -18.24
C ILE A 197 -4.86 -1.36 -19.57
N GLN A 198 -5.42 -2.20 -20.44
CA GLN A 198 -4.83 -2.50 -21.74
C GLN A 198 -5.25 -1.48 -22.80
N HIS A 199 -4.48 -1.40 -23.88
CA HIS A 199 -4.89 -0.63 -25.05
C HIS A 199 -5.77 -1.48 -25.96
N ASN A 200 -6.74 -0.84 -26.61
CA ASN A 200 -7.55 -1.42 -27.67
C ASN A 200 -8.42 -2.63 -27.29
N THR A 201 -8.81 -2.76 -26.01
CA THR A 201 -9.85 -3.73 -25.60
C THR A 201 -11.13 -3.00 -25.19
N SER A 202 -12.28 -3.60 -25.52
CA SER A 202 -13.61 -3.09 -25.12
C SER A 202 -13.74 -3.02 -23.61
N GLU A 203 -13.29 -4.05 -22.91
CA GLU A 203 -13.27 -4.13 -21.45
C GLU A 203 -12.50 -2.98 -20.81
N SER A 204 -11.30 -2.65 -21.32
CA SER A 204 -10.50 -1.55 -20.78
C SER A 204 -11.12 -0.18 -21.08
N ARG A 205 -11.96 -0.06 -22.12
CA ARG A 205 -12.70 1.18 -22.40
C ARG A 205 -13.84 1.36 -21.41
N ILE A 206 -14.69 0.35 -21.27
CA ILE A 206 -15.81 0.35 -20.30
C ILE A 206 -15.28 0.57 -18.88
N PHE A 207 -14.17 -0.07 -18.53
CA PHE A 207 -13.53 0.11 -17.23
C PHE A 207 -13.08 1.56 -17.02
N ARG A 208 -12.40 2.18 -17.99
CA ARG A 208 -11.99 3.60 -17.89
C ARG A 208 -13.18 4.54 -17.74
N GLU A 209 -14.23 4.34 -18.54
CA GLU A 209 -15.46 5.13 -18.47
C GLU A 209 -16.13 4.99 -17.10
N ALA A 210 -16.19 3.79 -16.54
CA ALA A 210 -16.75 3.61 -15.20
C ALA A 210 -15.89 4.23 -14.10
N LEU A 211 -14.56 4.20 -14.23
CA LEU A 211 -13.65 4.83 -13.25
C LEU A 211 -13.69 6.36 -13.30
N SER A 212 -13.97 6.98 -14.46
CA SER A 212 -14.04 8.44 -14.55
C SER A 212 -15.24 9.04 -13.82
N GLU A 213 -16.26 8.24 -13.54
CA GLU A 213 -17.45 8.64 -12.76
C GLU A 213 -17.26 8.47 -11.24
N MET A 214 -16.07 8.04 -10.78
CA MET A 214 -15.79 7.75 -9.37
C MET A 214 -14.85 8.80 -8.77
N ASP A 215 -15.37 9.60 -7.82
CA ASP A 215 -14.61 10.69 -7.19
C ASP A 215 -13.40 10.22 -6.36
N ASN A 216 -13.44 8.98 -5.89
CA ASN A 216 -12.37 8.36 -5.10
C ASN A 216 -11.41 7.51 -5.93
N VAL A 217 -11.45 7.60 -7.27
CA VAL A 217 -10.38 7.08 -8.13
C VAL A 217 -9.29 8.15 -8.27
N ILE A 218 -8.08 7.82 -7.84
CA ILE A 218 -6.97 8.79 -7.73
C ILE A 218 -5.85 8.57 -8.75
N GLY A 219 -5.92 7.49 -9.53
CA GLY A 219 -4.90 7.20 -10.54
C GLY A 219 -5.27 6.04 -11.46
N LEU A 220 -4.69 6.06 -12.66
CA LEU A 220 -4.85 5.06 -13.71
C LEU A 220 -3.48 4.56 -14.19
N ILE A 221 -3.06 3.41 -13.67
CA ILE A 221 -1.83 2.73 -14.05
C ILE A 221 -2.10 1.82 -15.25
N ASN A 222 -1.67 2.28 -16.42
CA ASN A 222 -1.77 1.51 -17.65
C ASN A 222 -0.92 0.23 -17.58
N PHE A 223 -1.43 -0.86 -18.15
CA PHE A 223 -0.70 -2.11 -18.23
C PHE A 223 0.55 -1.95 -19.09
N ARG A 224 1.71 -2.20 -18.48
CA ARG A 224 2.95 -2.48 -19.21
C ARG A 224 3.65 -3.65 -18.54
N GLU A 225 4.19 -4.57 -19.36
CA GLU A 225 4.98 -5.69 -18.86
C GLU A 225 6.14 -5.24 -17.96
N VAL A 226 6.68 -4.04 -18.20
CA VAL A 226 7.78 -3.49 -17.42
C VAL A 226 7.42 -3.29 -15.93
N MET A 227 6.16 -2.94 -15.61
CA MET A 227 5.70 -2.88 -14.21
C MET A 227 5.79 -4.25 -13.56
N LYS A 228 5.32 -5.31 -14.24
CA LYS A 228 5.40 -6.68 -13.73
C LYS A 228 6.84 -7.12 -13.51
N LYS A 229 7.71 -6.75 -14.45
CA LYS A 229 9.13 -7.09 -14.39
C LYS A 229 9.88 -6.32 -13.30
N ALA A 230 9.41 -5.15 -12.87
CA ALA A 230 10.10 -4.31 -11.87
C ALA A 230 10.46 -5.07 -10.58
N LEU A 231 9.51 -5.82 -10.01
CA LEU A 231 9.76 -6.64 -8.81
C LEU A 231 10.80 -7.74 -9.09
N SER A 232 10.65 -8.47 -10.21
CA SER A 232 11.59 -9.54 -10.59
C SER A 232 13.00 -9.04 -10.89
N LEU A 233 13.11 -7.82 -11.45
CA LEU A 233 14.37 -7.14 -11.74
C LEU A 233 14.94 -6.43 -10.51
N LYS A 234 14.18 -6.36 -9.41
CA LYS A 234 14.54 -5.64 -8.18
C LYS A 234 14.92 -4.18 -8.46
N GLN A 235 14.19 -3.56 -9.38
CA GLN A 235 14.44 -2.20 -9.86
C GLN A 235 13.12 -1.57 -10.28
N ALA A 236 12.76 -0.44 -9.66
CA ALA A 236 11.55 0.29 -10.03
C ALA A 236 11.69 0.88 -11.45
N VAL A 237 10.58 1.05 -12.15
CA VAL A 237 10.53 1.58 -13.52
C VAL A 237 11.16 2.97 -13.60
N VAL A 238 10.95 3.79 -12.57
CA VAL A 238 11.52 5.14 -12.48
C VAL A 238 13.06 5.12 -12.40
N ASP A 239 13.66 4.05 -11.89
CA ASP A 239 15.11 3.85 -11.81
C ASP A 239 15.70 3.13 -13.03
N MET A 240 14.86 2.61 -13.94
CA MET A 240 15.34 1.86 -15.10
C MET A 240 16.00 2.79 -16.14
N SER A 241 17.09 2.32 -16.76
CA SER A 241 17.72 3.05 -17.88
C SER A 241 16.84 3.10 -19.12
N ASP A 242 17.07 4.08 -19.98
CA ASP A 242 16.34 4.23 -21.25
C ASP A 242 16.50 2.99 -22.16
N GLU A 243 17.62 2.28 -22.08
CA GLU A 243 17.85 1.02 -22.79
C GLU A 243 16.87 -0.08 -22.35
N LYS A 244 16.63 -0.20 -21.04
CA LYS A 244 15.63 -1.13 -20.48
C LYS A 244 14.20 -0.70 -20.83
N LEU A 245 13.98 0.61 -21.01
CA LEU A 245 12.69 1.21 -21.35
C LEU A 245 12.48 1.48 -22.84
N ARG A 246 13.37 1.04 -23.72
CA ARG A 246 13.32 1.34 -25.17
C ARG A 246 11.98 1.01 -25.84
N ASN A 247 11.29 -0.03 -25.36
CA ASN A 247 9.99 -0.49 -25.85
C ASN A 247 8.79 0.11 -25.08
N TYR A 248 9.05 0.96 -24.09
CA TYR A 248 8.08 1.56 -23.17
C TYR A 248 8.24 3.08 -23.11
N LYS A 249 8.46 3.72 -24.28
CA LYS A 249 8.62 5.18 -24.39
C LYS A 249 7.42 5.93 -23.78
N GLY A 250 7.67 7.03 -23.09
CA GLY A 250 6.64 7.84 -22.45
C GLY A 250 6.09 7.26 -21.14
N TYR A 251 6.58 6.09 -20.70
CA TYR A 251 5.98 5.41 -19.55
C TYR A 251 6.46 5.93 -18.21
N LYS A 252 7.69 6.47 -18.14
CA LYS A 252 8.15 7.18 -16.93
C LYS A 252 7.31 8.42 -16.70
N GLU A 253 7.06 9.20 -17.75
CA GLU A 253 6.23 10.41 -17.73
C GLU A 253 4.76 10.09 -17.37
N HIS A 254 4.24 8.96 -17.88
CA HIS A 254 2.94 8.43 -17.44
C HIS A 254 2.93 8.16 -15.94
N LEU A 255 3.90 7.41 -15.41
CA LEU A 255 3.97 7.11 -13.97
C LEU A 255 4.15 8.38 -13.13
N ASP A 256 5.01 9.30 -13.57
CA ASP A 256 5.24 10.59 -12.91
C ASP A 256 3.94 11.38 -12.76
N THR A 257 3.16 11.48 -13.85
CA THR A 257 1.85 12.14 -13.84
C THR A 257 0.88 11.45 -12.87
N GLN A 258 0.78 10.12 -12.93
CA GLN A 258 -0.16 9.38 -12.10
C GLN A 258 0.21 9.43 -10.61
N PHE A 259 1.49 9.27 -10.28
CA PHE A 259 1.97 9.31 -8.90
C PHE A 259 1.92 10.72 -8.32
N SER A 260 2.18 11.77 -9.13
CA SER A 260 1.92 13.14 -8.71
C SER A 260 0.45 13.36 -8.37
N ASN A 261 -0.47 12.98 -9.26
CA ASN A 261 -1.92 13.12 -9.01
C ASN A 261 -2.37 12.36 -7.76
N MET A 262 -1.88 11.12 -7.56
CA MET A 262 -2.15 10.33 -6.37
C MET A 262 -1.64 11.05 -5.10
N THR A 263 -0.40 11.56 -5.14
CA THR A 263 0.22 12.27 -4.01
C THR A 263 -0.55 13.52 -3.66
N ASP A 264 -0.88 14.34 -4.66
CA ASP A 264 -1.63 15.57 -4.48
C ASP A 264 -2.98 15.28 -3.83
N ARG A 265 -3.70 14.24 -4.28
CA ARG A 265 -4.99 13.92 -3.70
C ARG A 265 -4.89 13.47 -2.24
N ILE A 266 -3.91 12.63 -1.92
CA ILE A 266 -3.69 12.10 -0.55
C ILE A 266 -3.23 13.19 0.43
N LEU A 267 -2.53 14.22 -0.05
CA LEU A 267 -2.06 15.32 0.80
C LEU A 267 -3.14 16.35 1.12
N HIS A 268 -4.18 16.49 0.28
CA HIS A 268 -5.21 17.53 0.41
C HIS A 268 -6.55 17.05 0.98
N ASP A 269 -6.75 15.74 1.06
CA ASP A 269 -7.83 15.09 1.79
C ASP A 269 -7.33 14.66 3.20
#